data_AF-C1B4G4-F1
#
_entry.id   AF-C1B4G4-F1
#
_cell.length_a   1.000
_cell.length_b   1.000
_cell.length_c   1.000
_cell.angle_alpha   90.00
_cell.angle_beta   90.00
_cell.angle_gamma   90.00
#
_symmetry.space_group_name_H-M   'P 1'
#
loop_
_entity.id
_entity.type
_entity.pdbx_description
1 polymer ?
#
loop_
_entity_poly.entity_id
_entity_poly.type
_entity_poly.pdbx_seq_one_letter_code
_entity_poly.pdbx_strand_id
1 'polypeptide(L)'
;MTVGNSVVRSAVVGSVAAVALFGAPAAAVAETETLTPTFTIGHGLYPGDVSICGGRIEARSSSDYPEPHGPNYIVLSAYFVGTSRVCLVDGTLRWRNLDTGASGTTQWALSGWDGPGAPTAVYFDPGAGRVGVEIIPSTPNIAGGGEFTVS
;
A
#
# COMPACT_ATOMS: atom_id res chain seq x y z
N MET A 1 48.12 -43.35 -17.84
CA MET A 1 46.65 -43.30 -18.03
C MET A 1 46.00 -43.35 -16.65
N THR A 2 45.00 -42.52 -16.39
CA THR A 2 44.02 -42.64 -15.29
C THR A 2 43.20 -43.94 -15.46
N VAL A 3 42.49 -44.56 -14.51
CA VAL A 3 41.64 -44.19 -13.34
C VAL A 3 41.84 -45.31 -12.26
N GLY A 4 41.53 -45.25 -10.96
CA GLY A 4 40.89 -44.26 -10.05
C GLY A 4 39.95 -44.98 -9.04
N ASN A 5 39.34 -44.25 -8.07
CA ASN A 5 38.41 -44.72 -7.01
C ASN A 5 39.01 -45.69 -5.93
N SER A 6 38.63 -45.67 -4.64
CA SER A 6 37.67 -44.84 -3.87
C SER A 6 37.81 -45.06 -2.34
N VAL A 7 37.40 -44.06 -1.53
CA VAL A 7 36.71 -44.21 -0.19
C VAL A 7 37.52 -44.83 0.99
N VAL A 8 37.43 -44.40 2.26
CA VAL A 8 36.91 -43.19 2.96
C VAL A 8 37.72 -43.01 4.26
N ARG A 9 37.88 -41.77 4.76
CA ARG A 9 38.42 -41.50 6.10
C ARG A 9 37.29 -41.42 7.13
N SER A 10 37.33 -42.26 8.16
CA SER A 10 36.51 -42.11 9.37
C SER A 10 37.30 -41.42 10.47
N ALA A 11 36.83 -40.26 10.93
CA ALA A 11 37.27 -39.65 12.18
C ALA A 11 36.09 -38.88 12.79
N VAL A 12 35.56 -39.38 13.90
CA VAL A 12 34.52 -38.71 14.70
C VAL A 12 35.18 -37.57 15.48
N VAL A 13 34.61 -36.37 15.42
CA VAL A 13 34.98 -35.24 16.28
C VAL A 13 33.70 -34.69 16.92
N GLY A 14 33.77 -34.42 18.23
CA GLY A 14 32.60 -34.24 19.08
C GLY A 14 31.77 -32.99 18.78
N SER A 15 30.45 -33.14 18.88
CA SER A 15 29.49 -32.04 18.82
C SER A 15 29.56 -31.20 20.09
N VAL A 16 30.21 -30.04 20.01
CA VAL A 16 30.05 -28.99 21.02
C VAL A 16 28.65 -28.40 20.84
N ALA A 17 27.79 -28.57 21.84
CA ALA A 17 26.44 -28.00 21.84
C ALA A 17 26.50 -26.47 22.03
N ALA A 18 26.70 -25.75 20.93
CA ALA A 18 26.51 -24.30 20.92
C ALA A 18 25.01 -24.00 21.08
N VAL A 19 24.60 -23.54 22.27
CA VAL A 19 23.27 -23.00 22.50
C VAL A 19 23.19 -21.65 21.79
N ALA A 20 22.86 -21.70 20.50
CA ALA A 20 22.47 -20.53 19.74
C ALA A 20 21.14 -20.03 20.31
N LEU A 21 21.20 -19.00 21.15
CA LEU A 21 20.07 -18.14 21.46
C LEU A 21 19.67 -17.41 20.18
N PHE A 22 18.95 -18.11 19.31
CA PHE A 22 18.15 -17.50 18.26
C PHE A 22 17.07 -16.67 18.95
N GLY A 23 17.39 -15.41 19.25
CA GLY A 23 16.37 -14.41 19.46
C GLY A 23 15.48 -14.43 18.23
N ALA A 24 14.23 -14.85 18.40
CA ALA A 24 13.27 -14.80 17.31
C ALA A 24 13.25 -13.36 16.77
N PRO A 25 13.29 -13.15 15.44
CA PRO A 25 13.14 -11.80 14.92
C PRO A 25 11.81 -11.28 15.48
N ALA A 26 11.85 -10.12 16.13
CA ALA A 26 10.63 -9.42 16.45
C ALA A 26 9.86 -9.27 15.15
N ALA A 27 8.62 -9.75 15.10
CA ALA A 27 7.80 -9.60 13.91
C ALA A 27 7.75 -8.11 13.58
N ALA A 28 8.23 -7.74 12.40
CA ALA A 28 8.18 -6.36 11.94
C ALA A 28 6.70 -5.97 11.92
N VAL A 29 6.31 -5.11 12.86
CA VAL A 29 4.94 -4.59 12.91
C VAL A 29 4.83 -3.65 11.73
N ALA A 30 3.98 -3.97 10.76
CA ALA A 30 3.74 -3.09 9.62
C ALA A 30 3.24 -1.74 10.13
N GLU A 31 3.91 -0.67 9.70
CA GLU A 31 3.63 0.68 10.18
C GLU A 31 2.50 1.29 9.35
N THR A 32 1.28 1.27 9.90
CA THR A 32 0.11 1.91 9.31
C THR A 32 0.11 3.41 9.65
N GLU A 33 0.52 4.26 8.71
CA GLU A 33 0.47 5.71 8.89
C GLU A 33 -0.86 6.29 8.37
N THR A 34 -1.45 7.23 9.10
CA THR A 34 -2.69 7.92 8.66
C THR A 34 -2.34 9.21 7.94
N LEU A 35 -2.79 9.33 6.69
CA LEU A 35 -2.50 10.45 5.82
C LEU A 35 -3.55 11.58 5.95
N THR A 36 -3.21 12.77 5.47
CA THR A 36 -4.14 13.91 5.41
C THR A 36 -5.35 13.53 4.54
N PRO A 37 -6.60 13.65 5.04
CA PRO A 37 -7.78 13.26 4.27
C PRO A 37 -7.99 14.17 3.05
N THR A 38 -8.47 13.56 1.97
CA THR A 38 -8.89 14.27 0.75
C THR A 38 -10.36 14.64 0.86
N PHE A 39 -10.76 15.84 0.42
CA PHE A 39 -12.18 16.25 0.37
C PHE A 39 -12.62 16.44 -1.07
N THR A 40 -13.79 15.93 -1.45
CA THR A 40 -14.28 16.04 -2.83
C THR A 40 -15.79 15.81 -2.96
N ILE A 41 -16.32 16.04 -4.16
CA ILE A 41 -17.66 15.65 -4.60
C ILE A 41 -17.59 14.38 -5.43
N GLY A 42 -18.65 13.57 -5.39
CA GLY A 42 -18.76 12.41 -6.27
C GLY A 42 -19.43 12.73 -7.60
N HIS A 43 -19.38 11.78 -8.52
CA HIS A 43 -20.06 11.80 -9.81
C HIS A 43 -21.04 10.63 -9.93
N GLY A 44 -21.87 10.67 -10.98
CA GLY A 44 -22.78 9.57 -11.32
C GLY A 44 -22.08 8.41 -12.02
N LEU A 45 -22.87 7.59 -12.72
CA LEU A 45 -22.39 6.35 -13.33
C LEU A 45 -21.54 6.62 -14.59
N TYR A 46 -21.80 7.72 -15.28
CA TYR A 46 -21.10 8.10 -16.49
C TYR A 46 -20.24 9.36 -16.28
N PRO A 47 -19.10 9.50 -17.00
CA PRO A 47 -18.30 10.71 -16.96
C PRO A 47 -19.13 11.95 -17.31
N GLY A 48 -19.15 12.95 -16.42
CA GLY A 48 -19.97 14.15 -16.56
C GLY A 48 -21.34 14.11 -15.88
N ASP A 49 -21.78 12.96 -15.36
CA ASP A 49 -22.97 12.90 -14.50
C ASP A 49 -22.72 13.65 -13.18
N VAL A 50 -23.52 14.67 -12.91
CA VAL A 50 -23.49 15.36 -11.61
C VAL A 50 -24.15 14.49 -10.55
N SER A 51 -23.40 14.14 -9.51
CA SER A 51 -23.97 13.55 -8.29
C SER A 51 -24.05 14.59 -7.18
N ILE A 52 -25.19 14.68 -6.52
CA ILE A 52 -25.36 15.48 -5.29
C ILE A 52 -24.88 14.63 -4.11
N CYS A 53 -23.57 14.40 -4.06
CA CYS A 53 -22.88 13.82 -2.92
C CYS A 53 -21.48 14.43 -2.76
N GLY A 54 -21.02 14.52 -1.53
CA GLY A 54 -19.68 14.97 -1.20
C GLY A 54 -19.25 14.48 0.16
N GLY A 55 -17.95 14.56 0.43
CA GLY A 55 -17.40 13.98 1.64
C GLY A 55 -15.89 14.01 1.68
N ARG A 56 -15.35 13.06 2.45
CA ARG A 56 -13.92 12.87 2.65
C ARG A 56 -13.49 11.45 2.35
N ILE A 57 -12.27 11.30 1.87
CA ILE A 57 -11.57 10.04 1.70
C ILE A 57 -10.45 10.05 2.74
N GLU A 58 -10.55 9.15 3.72
CA GLU A 58 -9.39 8.82 4.56
C GLU A 58 -8.43 7.96 3.75
N ALA A 59 -7.14 8.12 4.03
CA ALA A 59 -6.09 7.32 3.43
C ALA A 59 -5.11 6.85 4.49
N ARG A 60 -4.70 5.58 4.41
CA ARG A 60 -3.73 4.98 5.31
C ARG A 60 -2.73 4.18 4.49
N SER A 61 -1.43 4.35 4.75
CA SER A 61 -0.43 3.45 4.20
C SER A 61 -0.48 2.11 4.92
N SER A 62 -0.13 1.04 4.22
CA SER A 62 0.20 -0.24 4.84
C SER A 62 1.19 -1.00 3.98
N SER A 63 2.02 -1.80 4.65
CA SER A 63 3.14 -2.57 4.07
C SER A 63 3.02 -4.09 4.35
N ASP A 64 1.84 -4.55 4.76
CA ASP A 64 1.58 -5.91 5.23
C ASP A 64 1.01 -6.87 4.16
N TYR A 65 0.82 -6.44 2.91
CA TYR A 65 0.18 -7.29 1.91
C TYR A 65 1.15 -8.31 1.31
N PRO A 66 0.84 -9.63 1.34
CA PRO A 66 1.67 -10.63 0.70
C PRO A 66 1.58 -10.59 -0.83
N GLU A 67 2.56 -11.18 -1.51
CA GLU A 67 2.53 -11.37 -2.97
C GLU A 67 1.18 -12.00 -3.44
N PRO A 68 0.63 -11.61 -4.61
CA PRO A 68 1.33 -10.98 -5.74
C PRO A 68 1.14 -9.46 -5.92
N HIS A 69 0.45 -8.77 -5.01
CA HIS A 69 0.01 -7.38 -5.26
C HIS A 69 1.03 -6.29 -4.93
N GLY A 70 2.26 -6.68 -4.56
CA GLY A 70 3.31 -5.79 -4.06
C GLY A 70 3.17 -5.51 -2.56
N PRO A 71 4.28 -5.24 -1.85
CA PRO A 71 4.23 -5.10 -0.39
C PRO A 71 3.48 -3.85 0.07
N ASN A 72 3.42 -2.79 -0.76
CA ASN A 72 2.91 -1.48 -0.38
C ASN A 72 1.57 -1.14 -1.04
N TYR A 73 0.66 -0.59 -0.23
CA TYR A 73 -0.61 -0.09 -0.70
C TYR A 73 -1.13 1.06 0.16
N ILE A 74 -1.94 1.94 -0.44
CA ILE A 74 -2.77 2.88 0.30
C ILE A 74 -4.19 2.30 0.39
N VAL A 75 -4.73 2.19 1.60
CA VAL A 75 -6.17 1.97 1.81
C VAL A 75 -6.88 3.31 1.75
N LEU A 76 -7.79 3.46 0.79
CA LEU A 76 -8.73 4.57 0.69
C LEU A 76 -10.07 4.17 1.31
N SER A 77 -10.62 4.99 2.20
CA SER A 77 -11.91 4.76 2.87
C SER A 77 -12.81 5.98 2.73
N ALA A 78 -13.97 5.78 2.09
CA ALA A 78 -14.86 6.87 1.71
C ALA A 78 -15.94 7.16 2.77
N TYR A 79 -16.16 8.43 3.07
CA TYR A 79 -17.20 8.92 3.98
C TYR A 79 -17.98 10.04 3.30
N PHE A 80 -19.02 9.67 2.56
CA PHE A 80 -19.83 10.56 1.74
C PHE A 80 -21.24 10.76 2.31
N VAL A 81 -21.80 11.94 2.05
CA VAL A 81 -23.18 12.29 2.33
C VAL A 81 -23.79 12.91 1.07
N GLY A 82 -25.06 12.61 0.79
CA GLY A 82 -25.71 13.04 -0.45
C GLY A 82 -27.12 12.51 -0.61
N THR A 83 -27.81 13.00 -1.63
CA THR A 83 -29.17 12.57 -2.02
C THR A 83 -29.19 11.68 -3.27
N SER A 84 -28.10 11.64 -4.03
CA SER A 84 -27.92 10.75 -5.17
C SER A 84 -27.90 9.27 -4.80
N ARG A 85 -28.41 8.42 -5.69
CA ARG A 85 -28.31 6.94 -5.56
C ARG A 85 -26.97 6.36 -6.01
N VAL A 86 -26.17 7.13 -6.77
CA VAL A 86 -24.83 6.75 -7.23
C VAL A 86 -23.89 7.86 -6.78
N CYS A 87 -22.81 7.48 -6.11
CA CYS A 87 -21.79 8.40 -5.64
C CYS A 87 -20.44 7.74 -5.90
N LEU A 88 -19.94 7.84 -7.13
CA LEU A 88 -18.63 7.32 -7.50
C LEU A 88 -17.58 8.41 -7.31
N VAL A 89 -16.36 8.00 -7.00
CA VAL A 89 -15.18 8.86 -7.06
C VAL A 89 -14.04 8.06 -7.67
N ASP A 90 -13.49 8.55 -8.76
CA ASP A 90 -12.21 8.12 -9.30
C ASP A 90 -11.14 9.21 -9.19
N GLY A 91 -9.88 8.81 -9.41
CA GLY A 91 -8.77 9.72 -9.34
C GLY A 91 -7.41 9.05 -9.53
N THR A 92 -6.38 9.85 -9.29
CA THR A 92 -4.98 9.45 -9.38
C THR A 92 -4.32 9.52 -8.00
N LEU A 93 -3.61 8.46 -7.63
CA LEU A 93 -2.60 8.50 -6.58
C LEU A 93 -1.29 8.86 -7.26
N ARG A 94 -0.66 9.96 -6.84
CA ARG A 94 0.69 10.36 -7.27
C ARG A 94 1.66 10.02 -6.14
N TRP A 95 2.78 9.38 -6.46
CA TRP A 95 3.79 8.98 -5.48
C TRP A 95 5.19 9.38 -5.89
N ARG A 96 6.06 9.60 -4.90
CA ARG A 96 7.49 9.84 -5.07
C ARG A 96 8.29 9.27 -3.91
N ASN A 97 9.25 8.41 -4.22
CA ASN A 97 10.31 8.04 -3.28
C ASN A 97 11.28 9.23 -3.14
N LEU A 98 11.41 9.73 -1.91
CA LEU A 98 12.16 10.94 -1.59
C LEU A 98 13.67 10.68 -1.45
N ASP A 99 14.07 9.41 -1.32
CA ASP A 99 15.47 9.00 -1.20
C ASP A 99 16.08 8.61 -2.56
N THR A 100 15.33 7.91 -3.42
CA THR A 100 15.79 7.49 -4.75
C THR A 100 15.39 8.46 -5.86
N GLY A 101 14.38 9.30 -5.63
CA GLY A 101 13.80 10.19 -6.63
C GLY A 101 12.83 9.50 -7.61
N ALA A 102 12.62 8.19 -7.50
CA ALA A 102 11.62 7.45 -8.29
C ALA A 102 10.21 8.01 -8.05
N SER A 103 9.36 8.00 -9.08
CA SER A 103 8.00 8.50 -9.00
C SER A 103 7.06 7.82 -10.00
N GLY A 104 5.77 7.90 -9.73
CA GLY A 104 4.75 7.31 -10.60
C GLY A 104 3.33 7.74 -10.23
N THR A 105 2.37 7.17 -10.95
CA THR A 105 0.94 7.39 -10.75
C THR A 105 0.16 6.09 -10.87
N THR A 106 -0.84 5.91 -10.00
CA THR A 106 -1.77 4.78 -10.04
C THR A 106 -3.21 5.31 -10.08
N GLN A 107 -4.02 4.83 -11.01
CA GLN A 107 -5.45 5.17 -11.04
C GLN A 107 -6.21 4.39 -9.97
N TRP A 108 -7.24 5.00 -9.39
CA TRP A 108 -8.13 4.36 -8.43
C TRP A 108 -9.57 4.81 -8.66
N ALA A 109 -10.52 3.97 -8.25
CA ALA A 109 -11.95 4.27 -8.23
C ALA A 109 -12.59 3.60 -7.03
N LEU A 110 -13.53 4.28 -6.39
CA LEU A 110 -14.29 3.78 -5.25
C LEU A 110 -15.76 4.23 -5.29
N SER A 111 -16.59 3.51 -4.56
CA SER A 111 -17.99 3.86 -4.34
C SER A 111 -18.15 4.48 -2.96
N GLY A 112 -18.76 5.67 -2.90
CA GLY A 112 -19.15 6.32 -1.66
C GLY A 112 -20.33 5.64 -0.96
N TRP A 113 -21.01 4.68 -1.61
CA TRP A 113 -22.21 3.99 -1.10
C TRP A 113 -22.04 2.50 -0.78
N ASP A 114 -20.84 1.94 -0.89
CA ASP A 114 -20.57 0.56 -0.44
C ASP A 114 -20.57 0.43 1.11
N GLY A 115 -20.86 1.53 1.79
CA GLY A 115 -20.89 1.69 3.24
C GLY A 115 -19.87 2.76 3.69
N PRO A 116 -20.16 3.54 4.74
CA PRO A 116 -19.19 4.49 5.27
C PRO A 116 -17.93 3.75 5.73
N GLY A 117 -16.79 4.08 5.14
CA GLY A 117 -15.50 3.44 5.42
C GLY A 117 -15.17 2.20 4.58
N ALA A 118 -15.97 1.85 3.55
CA ALA A 118 -15.64 0.76 2.63
C ALA A 118 -14.22 0.92 2.05
N PRO A 119 -13.29 -0.04 2.24
CA PRO A 119 -11.89 0.12 1.88
C PRO A 119 -11.62 -0.23 0.42
N THR A 120 -10.82 0.59 -0.24
CA THR A 120 -10.24 0.33 -1.57
C THR A 120 -8.72 0.37 -1.47
N ALA A 121 -8.05 -0.74 -1.78
CA ALA A 121 -6.59 -0.81 -1.79
C ALA A 121 -6.02 -0.33 -3.13
N VAL A 122 -5.10 0.63 -3.09
CA VAL A 122 -4.35 1.15 -4.24
C VAL A 122 -2.91 0.69 -4.12
N TYR A 123 -2.56 -0.33 -4.89
CA TYR A 123 -1.24 -0.97 -4.90
C TYR A 123 -0.24 -0.20 -5.77
N PHE A 124 1.02 -0.14 -5.33
CA PHE A 124 2.12 0.48 -6.07
C PHE A 124 3.47 0.02 -5.49
N ASP A 125 4.53 0.11 -6.30
CA ASP A 125 5.89 -0.21 -5.87
C ASP A 125 6.80 1.03 -5.97
N PRO A 126 7.00 1.75 -4.85
CA PRO A 126 7.92 2.88 -4.78
C PRO A 126 9.37 2.47 -4.46
N GLY A 127 9.64 1.18 -4.21
CA GLY A 127 10.85 0.72 -3.53
C GLY A 127 10.97 1.20 -2.08
N ALA A 128 12.00 0.72 -1.36
CA ALA A 128 12.28 1.13 0.01
C ALA A 128 12.72 2.60 0.13
N GLY A 129 12.45 3.22 1.29
CA GLY A 129 12.77 4.61 1.61
C GLY A 129 11.56 5.41 2.09
N ARG A 130 11.72 6.73 2.27
CA ARG A 130 10.59 7.64 2.54
C ARG A 130 9.80 7.88 1.26
N VAL A 131 8.48 7.75 1.33
CA VAL A 131 7.57 7.88 0.19
C VAL A 131 6.54 8.96 0.46
N GLY A 132 6.55 10.02 -0.35
CA GLY A 132 5.47 11.00 -0.40
C GLY A 132 4.36 10.55 -1.33
N VAL A 133 3.11 10.66 -0.89
CA VAL A 133 1.90 10.36 -1.68
C VAL A 133 0.90 11.51 -1.63
N GLU A 134 0.16 11.65 -2.73
CA GLU A 134 -0.90 12.64 -2.92
C GLU A 134 -2.08 11.99 -3.63
N ILE A 135 -3.29 12.27 -3.16
CA ILE A 135 -4.52 11.64 -3.63
C ILE A 135 -5.37 12.72 -4.29
N ILE A 136 -5.53 12.59 -5.61
CA ILE A 136 -6.08 13.61 -6.50
C ILE A 136 -7.33 13.03 -7.18
N PRO A 137 -8.54 13.27 -6.65
CA PRO A 137 -9.80 12.96 -7.33
C PRO A 137 -9.90 13.65 -8.70
N SER A 138 -10.61 13.03 -9.64
CA SER A 138 -10.91 13.63 -10.95
C SER A 138 -11.94 14.78 -10.86
N THR A 139 -12.75 14.78 -9.80
CA THR A 139 -13.71 15.81 -9.44
C THR A 139 -13.07 16.97 -8.64
N PRO A 140 -13.72 18.16 -8.58
CA PRO A 140 -13.26 19.27 -7.75
C PRO A 140 -12.97 18.84 -6.30
N ASN A 141 -11.75 19.10 -5.83
CA ASN A 141 -11.25 18.53 -4.58
C ASN A 141 -10.30 19.48 -3.82
N ILE A 142 -10.09 19.12 -2.56
CA ILE A 142 -8.92 19.50 -1.76
C ILE A 142 -8.12 18.22 -1.61
N ALA A 143 -6.99 18.13 -2.32
CA ALA A 143 -6.13 16.96 -2.32
C ALA A 143 -5.57 16.67 -0.91
N GLY A 144 -5.59 15.40 -0.53
CA GLY A 144 -4.95 14.88 0.67
C GLY A 144 -3.67 14.10 0.34
N GLY A 145 -3.01 13.57 1.36
CA GLY A 145 -1.72 12.90 1.23
C GLY A 145 -0.83 13.02 2.45
N GLY A 146 0.44 12.66 2.30
CA GLY A 146 1.44 12.68 3.35
C GLY A 146 2.71 11.95 2.94
N GLU A 147 3.62 11.80 3.89
CA GLU A 147 4.82 10.97 3.75
C GLU A 147 4.69 9.77 4.70
N PHE A 148 5.28 8.63 4.33
CA PHE A 148 5.42 7.45 5.17
C PHE A 148 6.69 6.67 4.82
N THR A 149 7.09 5.70 5.65
CA THR A 149 8.30 4.89 5.39
C THR A 149 7.98 3.51 4.80
N VAL A 150 8.71 3.12 3.76
CA VAL A 150 8.71 1.77 3.19
C VAL A 150 10.02 1.05 3.52
N SER A 151 9.92 -0.19 4.00
CA SER A 151 11.03 -1.08 4.35
C SER A 151 11.27 -2.16 3.29
#